data_AF-A0A7Y4SEX9-F1
#
_entry.id   AF-A0A7Y4SEX9-F1
#
_cell.length_a   1.000
_cell.length_b   1.000
_cell.length_c   1.000
_cell.angle_alpha   90.00
_cell.angle_beta   90.00
_cell.angle_gamma   90.00
#
_symmetry.space_group_name_H-M   'P 1'
#
loop_
_entity.id
_entity.type
_entity.pdbx_description
1 polymer ?
#
loop_
_entity_poly.entity_id
_entity_poly.type
_entity_poly.pdbx_seq_one_letter_code
_entity_poly.pdbx_strand_id
1 'polypeptide(L)'
;MEQPEKGKAGMLTEFLVEDHRRLDELLQAAVAHSGTIDDQAYTQFRAGLLRHIGMEEKILLPAAQRQRGGEPLPIAAKLRLDHGALASLLMPTPTTAILATIQDILVDHNVLEEGAGGLYEICDVLAGPEAEPILTSLRVAREVTVMPYNDSPAVINAVHRALERAGYHLRKQDS
;
A
#
# COMPACT_ATOMS: atom_id res chain seq x y z
N MET A 1 -33.28 13.02 -15.82
CA MET A 1 -32.51 11.91 -15.24
C MET A 1 -31.12 12.03 -15.83
N GLU A 2 -30.29 12.88 -15.23
CA GLU A 2 -28.90 13.05 -15.66
C GLU A 2 -28.13 11.80 -15.22
N GLN A 3 -27.49 11.14 -16.18
CA GLN A 3 -26.50 10.12 -15.86
C GLN A 3 -25.28 10.85 -15.28
N PRO A 4 -24.66 10.37 -14.19
CA PRO A 4 -23.42 10.96 -13.74
C PRO A 4 -22.36 10.71 -14.82
N GLU A 5 -21.82 11.79 -15.38
CA GLU A 5 -20.59 11.75 -16.17
C GLU A 5 -19.59 10.85 -15.44
N LYS A 6 -19.01 9.86 -16.14
CA LYS A 6 -17.82 9.17 -15.65
C LYS A 6 -16.72 10.22 -15.53
N GLY A 7 -16.65 10.84 -14.36
CA GLY A 7 -15.70 11.88 -14.04
C GLY A 7 -14.30 11.35 -14.28
N LYS A 8 -13.50 12.13 -15.02
CA LYS A 8 -12.07 11.91 -15.12
C LYS A 8 -11.50 11.76 -13.70
N ALA A 9 -10.67 10.74 -13.48
CA ALA A 9 -10.01 10.52 -12.19
C ALA A 9 -9.30 11.82 -11.75
N GLY A 10 -9.35 12.12 -10.45
CA GLY A 10 -8.66 13.28 -9.91
C GLY A 10 -7.15 13.07 -9.84
N MET A 11 -6.40 14.15 -9.66
CA MET A 11 -4.94 14.11 -9.76
C MET A 11 -4.27 13.28 -8.65
N LEU A 12 -4.92 13.14 -7.48
CA LEU A 12 -4.40 12.29 -6.41
C LEU A 12 -4.56 10.83 -6.78
N THR A 13 -5.74 10.46 -7.28
CA THR A 13 -6.00 9.12 -7.84
C THR A 13 -5.00 8.79 -8.96
N GLU A 14 -4.85 9.67 -9.96
CA GLU A 14 -3.93 9.44 -11.07
C GLU A 14 -2.49 9.18 -10.58
N PHE A 15 -2.02 9.95 -9.60
CA PHE A 15 -0.67 9.80 -9.06
C PHE A 15 -0.46 8.51 -8.26
N LEU A 16 -1.40 8.16 -7.37
CA LEU A 16 -1.26 7.01 -6.48
C LEU A 16 -1.46 5.69 -7.23
N VAL A 17 -2.41 5.63 -8.16
CA VAL A 17 -2.60 4.46 -9.03
C VAL A 17 -1.37 4.22 -9.91
N GLU A 18 -0.73 5.28 -10.39
CA GLU A 18 0.53 5.12 -11.15
C GLU A 18 1.66 4.58 -10.26
N ASP A 19 1.72 5.00 -8.99
CA ASP A 19 2.68 4.43 -8.05
C ASP A 19 2.39 2.95 -7.76
N HIS A 20 1.12 2.54 -7.70
CA HIS A 20 0.73 1.12 -7.63
C HIS A 20 1.23 0.32 -8.82
N ARG A 21 1.02 0.80 -10.06
CA ARG A 21 1.53 0.12 -11.27
C ARG A 21 3.03 -0.09 -11.20
N ARG A 22 3.78 0.96 -10.80
CA ARG A 22 5.23 0.86 -10.61
C ARG A 22 5.62 -0.18 -9.56
N LEU A 23 4.88 -0.28 -8.46
CA LEU A 23 5.13 -1.27 -7.41
C LEU A 23 4.81 -2.69 -7.88
N ASP A 24 3.72 -2.87 -8.62
CA ASP A 24 3.34 -4.16 -9.21
C ASP A 24 4.41 -4.66 -10.19
N GLU A 25 4.93 -3.79 -11.06
CA GLU A 25 6.02 -4.12 -11.98
C GLU A 25 7.28 -4.58 -11.23
N LEU A 26 7.64 -3.91 -10.14
CA LEU A 26 8.78 -4.30 -9.30
C LEU A 26 8.55 -5.65 -8.61
N LEU A 27 7.34 -5.89 -8.10
CA LEU A 27 7.00 -7.17 -7.46
C LEU A 27 7.01 -8.31 -8.49
N GLN A 28 6.48 -8.08 -9.69
CA GLN A 28 6.51 -9.05 -10.79
C GLN A 28 7.95 -9.34 -11.23
N ALA A 29 8.79 -8.31 -11.38
CA ALA A 29 10.20 -8.48 -11.70
C ALA A 29 10.93 -9.31 -10.64
N ALA A 30 10.60 -9.12 -9.35
CA ALA A 30 11.18 -9.89 -8.25
C ALA A 30 10.89 -11.41 -8.34
N VAL A 31 9.78 -11.82 -8.96
CA VAL A 31 9.36 -13.24 -9.08
C VAL A 31 9.43 -13.79 -10.51
N ALA A 32 9.98 -13.04 -11.46
CA ALA A 32 9.97 -13.41 -12.87
C ALA A 32 10.71 -14.73 -13.18
N HIS A 33 11.70 -15.11 -12.35
CA HIS A 33 12.48 -16.33 -12.52
C HIS A 33 12.04 -17.40 -11.52
N SER A 34 11.56 -18.53 -12.04
CA SER A 34 11.10 -19.65 -11.20
C SER A 34 12.19 -20.11 -10.24
N GLY A 35 11.88 -20.10 -8.94
CA GLY A 35 12.75 -20.60 -7.88
C GLY A 35 13.78 -19.61 -7.34
N THR A 36 13.85 -18.38 -7.86
CA THR A 36 14.78 -17.34 -7.38
C THR A 36 14.10 -15.99 -7.29
N ILE A 37 14.24 -15.31 -6.15
CA ILE A 37 13.76 -13.95 -5.97
C ILE A 37 14.89 -12.98 -6.36
N ASP A 38 14.61 -12.04 -7.25
CA ASP A 38 15.56 -10.98 -7.60
C ASP A 38 15.66 -9.97 -6.45
N ASP A 39 16.81 -9.95 -5.77
CA ASP A 39 17.02 -9.13 -4.58
C ASP A 39 17.01 -7.63 -4.88
N GLN A 40 17.47 -7.22 -6.07
CA GLN A 40 17.49 -5.81 -6.45
C GLN A 40 16.07 -5.30 -6.67
N ALA A 41 15.28 -6.00 -7.47
CA ALA A 41 13.89 -5.67 -7.73
C ALA A 41 13.07 -5.70 -6.42
N TYR A 42 13.27 -6.72 -5.59
CA TYR A 42 12.57 -6.83 -4.31
C TYR A 42 12.96 -5.73 -3.32
N THR A 43 14.24 -5.34 -3.26
CA THR A 43 14.70 -4.22 -2.43
C THR A 43 14.06 -2.90 -2.86
N GLN A 44 13.96 -2.65 -4.17
CA GLN A 44 13.27 -1.49 -4.72
C GLN A 44 11.77 -1.51 -4.41
N PHE A 45 11.13 -2.68 -4.53
CA PHE A 45 9.74 -2.89 -4.14
C PHE A 45 9.52 -2.57 -2.64
N ARG A 46 10.33 -3.13 -1.73
CA ARG A 46 10.22 -2.88 -0.28
C ARG A 46 10.32 -1.39 0.05
N ALA A 47 11.33 -0.71 -0.49
CA ALA A 47 11.53 0.72 -0.27
C ALA A 47 10.35 1.55 -0.83
N GLY A 48 9.90 1.19 -2.03
CA GLY A 48 8.76 1.81 -2.69
C GLY A 48 7.47 1.65 -1.91
N LEU A 49 7.13 0.43 -1.47
CA LEU A 49 5.89 0.14 -0.75
C LEU A 49 5.86 0.85 0.61
N LEU A 50 6.99 0.86 1.35
CA LEU A 50 7.06 1.60 2.61
C LEU A 50 6.94 3.12 2.41
N ARG A 51 7.48 3.65 1.31
CA ARG A 51 7.27 5.05 0.92
C ARG A 51 5.79 5.30 0.62
N HIS A 52 5.15 4.41 -0.14
CA HIS A 52 3.74 4.49 -0.49
C HIS A 52 2.83 4.52 0.75
N ILE A 53 2.94 3.52 1.62
CA ILE A 53 2.23 3.47 2.91
C ILE A 53 2.50 4.76 3.71
N GLY A 54 3.73 5.26 3.68
CA GLY A 54 4.11 6.52 4.32
C GLY A 54 3.39 7.74 3.73
N MET A 55 3.21 7.80 2.41
CA MET A 55 2.46 8.86 1.74
C MET A 55 1.02 8.88 2.23
N GLU A 56 0.37 7.72 2.31
CA GLU A 56 -1.03 7.65 2.69
C GLU A 56 -1.24 7.94 4.17
N GLU A 57 -0.47 7.29 5.05
CA GLU A 57 -0.61 7.42 6.50
C GLU A 57 -0.22 8.80 7.04
N LYS A 58 0.76 9.46 6.41
CA LYS A 58 1.32 10.71 6.93
C LYS A 58 0.84 11.95 6.17
N ILE A 59 0.32 11.80 4.96
CA ILE A 59 -0.08 12.92 4.11
C ILE A 59 -1.57 12.80 3.75
N LEU A 60 -1.96 11.75 3.03
CA LEU A 60 -3.30 11.64 2.43
C LEU A 60 -4.40 11.49 3.49
N LEU A 61 -4.30 10.48 4.35
CA LEU A 61 -5.30 10.21 5.40
C LEU A 61 -5.42 11.37 6.39
N PRO A 62 -4.31 11.97 6.89
CA PRO A 62 -4.40 13.17 7.72
C PRO A 62 -5.02 14.37 6.99
N ALA A 63 -4.79 14.54 5.69
CA ALA A 63 -5.41 15.62 4.91
C ALA A 63 -6.93 15.44 4.80
N ALA A 64 -7.38 14.24 4.42
CA ALA A 64 -8.80 13.91 4.41
C ALA A 64 -9.47 14.08 5.78
N GLN A 65 -8.80 13.66 6.86
CA GLN A 65 -9.31 13.84 8.22
C GLN A 65 -9.48 15.32 8.59
N ARG A 66 -8.54 16.20 8.20
CA ARG A 66 -8.69 17.66 8.42
C ARG A 66 -9.89 18.23 7.67
N GLN A 67 -10.10 17.81 6.42
CA GLN A 67 -11.26 18.25 5.63
C GLN A 67 -12.60 17.75 6.21
N ARG A 68 -12.56 16.67 7.00
CA ARG A 68 -13.71 16.14 7.73
C ARG A 68 -13.83 16.66 9.17
N GLY A 69 -13.24 17.82 9.47
CA GLY A 69 -13.35 18.44 10.79
C GLY A 69 -12.67 17.65 11.91
N GLY A 70 -11.69 16.79 11.57
CA GLY A 70 -10.97 15.95 12.52
C GLY A 70 -11.45 14.51 12.59
N GLU A 71 -12.55 14.14 11.92
CA GLU A 71 -13.05 12.77 11.93
C GLU A 71 -12.31 11.86 10.93
N PRO A 72 -11.78 10.69 11.35
CA PRO A 72 -11.07 9.78 10.47
C PRO A 72 -12.02 9.06 9.51
N LEU A 73 -11.58 8.80 8.28
CA LEU A 73 -12.37 8.03 7.31
C LEU A 73 -12.62 6.61 7.85
N PRO A 74 -13.86 6.08 7.76
CA PRO A 74 -14.14 4.71 8.24
C PRO A 74 -13.23 3.65 7.61
N ILE A 75 -12.92 3.78 6.32
CA ILE A 75 -12.05 2.86 5.57
C ILE A 75 -10.60 2.84 6.09
N ALA A 76 -10.14 3.93 6.69
CA ALA A 76 -8.76 4.09 7.15
C ALA A 76 -8.37 3.10 8.25
N ALA A 77 -9.34 2.57 9.02
CA ALA A 77 -9.07 1.55 10.04
C ALA A 77 -8.62 0.23 9.40
N LYS A 78 -9.28 -0.21 8.32
CA LYS A 78 -8.90 -1.43 7.59
C LYS A 78 -7.56 -1.24 6.86
N LEU A 79 -7.38 -0.11 6.16
CA LEU A 79 -6.13 0.19 5.46
C LEU A 79 -4.92 0.16 6.41
N ARG A 80 -5.05 0.73 7.61
CA ARG A 80 -3.99 0.65 8.65
C ARG A 80 -3.62 -0.77 9.08
N LEU A 81 -4.60 -1.67 9.12
CA LEU A 81 -4.34 -3.07 9.42
C LEU A 81 -3.56 -3.72 8.28
N ASP A 82 -3.96 -3.45 7.04
CA ASP A 82 -3.29 -3.95 5.82
C ASP A 82 -1.87 -3.42 5.71
N HIS A 83 -1.67 -2.12 5.91
CA HIS A 83 -0.35 -1.48 5.97
C HIS A 83 0.56 -2.13 7.01
N GLY A 84 0.03 -2.42 8.21
CA GLY A 84 0.77 -3.11 9.26
C GLY A 84 1.17 -4.53 8.86
N ALA A 85 0.26 -5.27 8.23
CA ALA A 85 0.53 -6.61 7.72
C ALA A 85 1.58 -6.59 6.60
N LEU A 86 1.40 -5.74 5.59
CA LEU A 86 2.33 -5.55 4.48
C LEU A 86 3.72 -5.16 5.00
N ALA A 87 3.83 -4.13 5.83
CA ALA A 87 5.10 -3.70 6.39
C ALA A 87 5.79 -4.81 7.20
N SER A 88 5.03 -5.65 7.92
CA SER A 88 5.60 -6.78 8.65
C SER A 88 6.20 -7.85 7.71
N LEU A 89 5.53 -8.14 6.58
CA LEU A 89 5.98 -9.11 5.58
C LEU A 89 7.29 -8.70 4.88
N LEU A 90 7.64 -7.41 4.89
CA LEU A 90 8.90 -6.90 4.34
C LEU A 90 10.10 -7.06 5.28
N MET A 91 9.90 -7.54 6.51
CA MET A 91 10.96 -7.69 7.52
C MET A 91 11.79 -8.98 7.38
N PRO A 92 11.19 -10.17 7.24
CA PRO A 92 11.96 -11.41 7.06
C PRO A 92 12.57 -11.53 5.67
N THR A 93 13.46 -12.50 5.51
CA THR A 93 14.01 -12.90 4.21
C THR A 93 12.86 -13.32 3.29
N PRO A 94 12.82 -12.82 2.04
CA PRO A 94 11.68 -13.08 1.17
C PRO A 94 11.61 -14.55 0.78
N THR A 95 10.38 -15.05 0.72
CA THR A 95 10.05 -16.38 0.22
C THR A 95 8.89 -16.26 -0.76
N THR A 96 8.72 -17.25 -1.63
CA THR A 96 7.57 -17.30 -2.56
C THR A 96 6.24 -17.20 -1.81
N ALA A 97 6.12 -17.83 -0.65
CA ALA A 97 4.95 -17.74 0.22
C ALA A 97 4.71 -16.31 0.75
N ILE A 98 5.77 -15.60 1.17
CA ILE A 98 5.66 -14.21 1.60
C ILE A 98 5.18 -13.34 0.43
N LEU A 99 5.80 -13.45 -0.75
CA LEU A 99 5.45 -12.62 -1.89
C LEU A 99 4.03 -12.91 -2.41
N ALA A 100 3.62 -14.18 -2.42
CA ALA A 100 2.24 -14.55 -2.73
C ALA A 100 1.24 -13.96 -1.71
N THR A 101 1.59 -13.95 -0.42
CA THR A 101 0.76 -13.35 0.63
C THR A 101 0.68 -11.83 0.48
N ILE A 102 1.79 -11.16 0.13
CA ILE A 102 1.80 -9.73 -0.20
C ILE A 102 0.84 -9.46 -1.36
N GLN A 103 0.91 -10.25 -2.42
CA GLN A 103 0.04 -10.09 -3.59
C GLN A 103 -1.44 -10.31 -3.24
N ASP A 104 -1.78 -11.35 -2.47
CA ASP A 104 -3.16 -11.58 -2.01
C ASP A 104 -3.69 -10.36 -1.22
N ILE A 105 -2.87 -9.78 -0.32
CA ILE A 105 -3.26 -8.58 0.44
C ILE A 105 -3.44 -7.37 -0.48
N LEU A 106 -2.50 -7.13 -1.41
CA LEU A 106 -2.55 -5.98 -2.32
C LEU A 106 -3.78 -6.03 -3.24
N VAL A 107 -4.21 -7.21 -3.68
CA VAL A 107 -5.43 -7.35 -4.49
C VAL A 107 -6.66 -6.82 -3.73
N ASP A 108 -6.84 -7.24 -2.47
CA ASP A 108 -7.97 -6.79 -1.65
C ASP A 108 -7.82 -5.31 -1.23
N HIS A 109 -6.59 -4.89 -0.95
CA HIS A 109 -6.25 -3.54 -0.53
C HIS A 109 -6.50 -2.50 -1.62
N ASN A 110 -6.03 -2.75 -2.85
CA ASN A 110 -6.19 -1.83 -3.97
C ASN A 110 -7.68 -1.63 -4.32
N VAL A 111 -8.56 -2.60 -4.07
CA VAL A 111 -10.02 -2.42 -4.25
C VAL A 111 -10.58 -1.38 -3.28
N LEU A 112 -10.07 -1.31 -2.05
CA LEU A 112 -10.48 -0.30 -1.07
C LEU A 112 -10.02 1.10 -1.46
N GLU A 113 -8.90 1.20 -2.17
CA GLU A 113 -8.27 2.47 -2.51
C GLU A 113 -8.73 3.02 -3.85
N GLU A 114 -8.70 2.18 -4.88
CA GLU A 114 -8.97 2.53 -6.27
C GLU A 114 -10.41 2.25 -6.72
N GLY A 115 -11.16 1.43 -5.96
CA GLY A 115 -12.54 1.09 -6.28
C GLY A 115 -13.46 2.31 -6.32
N ALA A 116 -14.65 2.18 -6.92
CA ALA A 116 -15.65 3.25 -6.91
C ALA A 116 -16.06 3.61 -5.48
N GLY A 117 -15.94 4.89 -5.12
CA GLY A 117 -16.11 5.36 -3.74
C GLY A 117 -14.98 4.91 -2.79
N GLY A 118 -13.85 4.48 -3.34
CA GLY A 118 -12.64 4.10 -2.61
C GLY A 118 -11.89 5.32 -2.06
N LEU A 119 -10.78 5.05 -1.39
CA LEU A 119 -9.98 6.08 -0.72
C LEU A 119 -9.62 7.24 -1.66
N TYR A 120 -9.12 6.95 -2.86
CA TYR A 120 -8.54 7.99 -3.71
C TYR A 120 -9.61 8.91 -4.28
N GLU A 121 -10.74 8.37 -4.73
CA GLU A 121 -11.88 9.16 -5.18
C GLU A 121 -12.41 10.05 -4.05
N ILE A 122 -12.57 9.49 -2.84
CA ILE A 122 -12.98 10.25 -1.65
C ILE A 122 -11.99 11.39 -1.38
N CYS A 123 -10.69 11.11 -1.45
CA CYS A 123 -9.65 12.10 -1.18
C CYS A 123 -9.60 13.20 -2.24
N ASP A 124 -9.77 12.89 -3.52
CA ASP A 124 -9.86 13.89 -4.58
C ASP A 124 -11.07 14.83 -4.36
N VAL A 125 -12.23 14.27 -4.00
CA VAL A 125 -13.44 15.05 -3.70
C VAL A 125 -13.23 15.94 -2.46
N LEU A 126 -12.65 15.40 -1.39
CA LEU A 126 -12.42 16.13 -0.14
C LEU A 126 -11.32 17.19 -0.24
N ALA A 127 -10.29 16.95 -1.06
CA ALA A 127 -9.14 17.84 -1.16
C ALA A 127 -9.54 19.23 -1.68
N GLY A 128 -10.44 19.29 -2.67
CA GLY A 128 -10.88 20.55 -3.28
C GLY A 128 -9.68 21.44 -3.65
N PRO A 129 -9.57 22.69 -3.15
CA PRO A 129 -8.46 23.58 -3.45
C PRO A 129 -7.10 23.13 -2.85
N GLU A 130 -7.08 22.17 -1.92
CA GLU A 130 -5.85 21.63 -1.34
C GLU A 130 -5.25 20.46 -2.14
N ALA A 131 -5.86 20.07 -3.26
CA ALA A 131 -5.39 18.94 -4.08
C ALA A 131 -3.94 19.13 -4.55
N GLU A 132 -3.60 20.27 -5.18
CA GLU A 132 -2.24 20.56 -5.63
C GLU A 132 -1.19 20.61 -4.50
N PRO A 133 -1.43 21.28 -3.35
CA PRO A 133 -0.53 21.20 -2.20
C PRO A 133 -0.31 19.78 -1.67
N ILE A 134 -1.36 18.96 -1.60
CA ILE A 134 -1.27 17.56 -1.20
C ILE A 134 -0.44 16.78 -2.20
N LEU A 135 -0.73 16.90 -3.50
CA LEU A 135 0.02 16.24 -4.56
C LEU A 135 1.51 16.62 -4.55
N THR A 136 1.81 17.89 -4.30
CA THR A 136 3.18 18.37 -4.16
C THR A 136 3.88 17.67 -3.00
N SER A 137 3.20 17.53 -1.86
CA SER A 137 3.72 16.82 -0.69
C SER A 137 3.94 15.33 -0.95
N LEU A 138 3.03 14.67 -1.68
CA LEU A 138 3.16 13.27 -2.08
C LEU A 138 4.38 13.06 -3.00
N ARG A 139 4.58 13.94 -3.98
CA ARG A 139 5.72 13.87 -4.91
C ARG A 139 7.07 13.96 -4.20
N VAL A 140 7.18 14.80 -3.18
CA VAL A 140 8.43 15.00 -2.42
C VAL A 140 8.55 14.08 -1.21
N ALA A 141 7.63 13.11 -1.04
CA ALA A 141 7.71 12.15 0.06
C ALA A 141 9.06 11.40 0.02
N ARG A 142 9.74 11.39 1.17
CA ARG A 142 11.12 10.92 1.30
C ARG A 142 11.23 9.44 0.95
N GLU A 143 12.28 9.09 0.22
CA GLU A 143 12.68 7.70 0.00
C GLU A 143 12.98 6.97 1.32
N VAL A 144 12.64 5.69 1.37
CA VAL A 144 12.84 4.84 2.54
C VAL A 144 14.06 3.95 2.32
N THR A 145 15.04 4.06 3.22
CA THR A 145 16.12 3.08 3.30
C THR A 145 15.60 1.85 4.04
N VAL A 146 15.61 0.69 3.39
CA VAL A 146 15.19 -0.57 4.01
C VAL A 146 16.30 -1.15 4.87
N MET A 147 15.92 -1.68 6.03
CA MET A 147 16.84 -2.41 6.89
C MET A 147 17.11 -3.82 6.33
N PRO A 148 18.23 -4.45 6.69
CA PRO A 148 18.47 -5.86 6.42
C PRO A 148 17.34 -6.74 6.93
N TYR A 149 17.17 -7.90 6.31
CA TYR A 149 16.17 -8.88 6.74
C TYR A 149 16.41 -9.36 8.19
N ASN A 150 15.35 -9.75 8.87
CA ASN A 150 15.40 -10.28 10.22
C ASN A 150 14.47 -11.49 10.37
N ASP A 151 15.06 -12.67 10.46
CA ASP A 151 14.35 -13.95 10.59
C ASP A 151 14.21 -14.44 12.04
N SER A 152 14.39 -13.54 13.02
CA SER A 152 14.23 -13.92 14.42
C SER A 152 12.80 -14.43 14.70
N PRO A 153 12.62 -15.40 15.60
CA PRO A 153 11.30 -15.90 15.96
C PRO A 153 10.34 -14.78 16.43
N ALA A 154 10.86 -13.72 17.04
CA ALA A 154 10.06 -12.57 17.44
C ALA A 154 9.45 -11.82 16.24
N VAL A 155 10.22 -11.64 15.16
CA VAL A 155 9.73 -11.02 13.91
C VAL A 155 8.72 -11.92 13.23
N ILE A 156 9.01 -13.21 13.08
CA ILE A 156 8.06 -14.16 12.45
C ILE A 156 6.73 -14.21 13.23
N ASN A 157 6.78 -14.25 14.55
CA ASN A 157 5.56 -14.19 15.37
C ASN A 157 4.82 -12.84 15.24
N ALA A 158 5.54 -11.73 15.03
CA ALA A 158 4.93 -10.43 14.78
C ALA A 158 4.23 -10.39 13.41
N VAL A 159 4.81 -11.01 12.38
CA VAL A 159 4.18 -11.17 11.06
C VAL A 159 2.86 -11.92 11.20
N HIS A 160 2.86 -13.08 11.84
CA HIS A 160 1.63 -13.86 12.02
C HIS A 160 0.51 -13.07 12.71
N ARG A 161 0.82 -12.38 13.82
CA ARG A 161 -0.17 -11.55 14.52
C ARG A 161 -0.65 -10.37 13.69
N ALA A 162 0.22 -9.76 12.87
CA ALA A 162 -0.16 -8.65 12.01
C ALA A 162 -1.13 -9.12 10.91
N LEU A 163 -0.84 -10.27 10.29
CA LEU A 163 -1.72 -10.91 9.31
C LEU A 163 -3.08 -11.26 9.91
N GLU A 164 -3.10 -11.94 11.06
CA GLU A 164 -4.35 -12.35 11.73
C GLU A 164 -5.24 -11.13 12.05
N ARG A 165 -4.64 -10.04 12.55
CA ARG A 165 -5.37 -8.79 12.84
C ARG A 165 -5.94 -8.13 11.59
N ALA A 166 -5.28 -8.29 10.45
CA ALA A 166 -5.74 -7.77 9.17
C ALA A 166 -6.70 -8.73 8.44
N GLY A 167 -6.89 -9.95 8.97
CA GLY A 167 -7.78 -10.98 8.40
C GLY A 167 -7.11 -11.92 7.40
N TYR A 168 -5.78 -11.97 7.37
CA TYR A 168 -5.01 -12.82 6.44
C TYR A 168 -4.22 -13.91 7.19
N HIS A 169 -3.72 -14.87 6.42
CA HIS A 169 -2.79 -15.88 6.87
C HIS A 169 -1.64 -16.00 5.89
N LEU A 170 -0.45 -16.36 6.38
CA LEU A 170 0.69 -16.62 5.53
C LEU A 170 0.38 -17.82 4.62
N ARG A 171 0.57 -17.65 3.30
CA ARG A 171 0.53 -18.76 2.35
C ARG A 171 1.47 -19.87 2.80
N LYS A 172 1.08 -21.12 2.51
CA LYS A 172 1.98 -22.25 2.69
C LYS A 172 3.04 -22.20 1.59
N GLN A 173 4.27 -22.56 1.91
CA GLN A 173 5.26 -22.84 0.87
C GLN A 173 4.84 -24.13 0.16
N ASP A 174 4.68 -24.07 -1.15
CA ASP A 174 4.51 -25.28 -1.96
C ASP A 174 5.82 -26.08 -1.88
N SER A 175 5.71 -27.35 -1.48
CA SER A 175 6.84 -28.30 -1.35
C SER A 175 7.22 -28.93 -2.67
#